data_AF-A0A2G2FFN1-F1
#
_entry.id   AF-A0A2G2FFN1-F1
#
_cell.length_a   1.000
_cell.length_b   1.000
_cell.length_c   1.000
_cell.angle_alpha   90.00
_cell.angle_beta   90.00
_cell.angle_gamma   90.00
#
_symmetry.space_group_name_H-M   'P 1'
#
loop_
_entity.id
_entity.type
_entity.pdbx_description
1 polymer ?
#
loop_
_entity_poly.entity_id
_entity_poly.type
_entity_poly.pdbx_seq_one_letter_code
_entity_poly.pdbx_strand_id
1 'polypeptide(L)'
;MIISNKYIIGFLVLIFLSACTKDVIEPLPEENSPIFKVNGQIDGNAFSINAGESGAFMNTSTITKNNVKHFNGSLENTQTEFSISFSDGMIDIPSFNSAIEDFETFKIAPYTNGEPLAIYSSENFPNSEYIYDLEWSINGEVQPGNVLKIYEPGKFEVCASIIYTDGTEGVACNEVIVGYQKNVHSVLRHIITQDLNTIAYLDSPNEPIASIDWLINDSVIATSSSENYKTGYLNLNAYRLGANITFENGVNRKKEIFVNTLSPNNFVGDFSVLENQSTEHWDHSATVIVRHNQREYRAIQNGSNSAVITINDVDSFNNNSSGEQVSIFKGTLNCSFIDLETQEIVDGEFEFSFGIAH
;
A
#
# COMPACT_ATOMS: atom_id res chain seq x y z
N MET A 1 12.01 -77.12 74.94
CA MET A 1 11.41 -78.48 74.87
C MET A 1 10.97 -78.69 73.41
N ILE A 2 11.61 -79.63 72.71
CA ILE A 2 11.17 -80.36 71.48
C ILE A 2 10.99 -79.47 70.21
N ILE A 3 11.97 -79.37 69.29
CA ILE A 3 12.23 -80.22 68.08
C ILE A 3 11.01 -80.33 67.14
N SER A 4 10.98 -79.73 65.94
CA SER A 4 11.45 -80.24 64.63
C SER A 4 10.90 -79.24 63.59
N ASN A 5 11.57 -78.73 62.55
CA ASN A 5 12.42 -79.25 61.48
C ASN A 5 11.74 -80.23 60.49
N LYS A 6 11.67 -79.74 59.24
CA LYS A 6 11.49 -80.40 57.94
C LYS A 6 10.04 -80.72 57.53
N TYR A 7 9.63 -80.19 56.36
CA TYR A 7 9.44 -80.98 55.14
C TYR A 7 9.20 -80.09 53.89
N ILE A 8 9.99 -80.37 52.85
CA ILE A 8 9.62 -80.49 51.41
C ILE A 8 9.40 -79.16 50.65
N ILE A 9 10.38 -78.66 49.89
CA ILE A 9 10.80 -79.09 48.53
C ILE A 9 9.63 -79.08 47.54
N GLY A 10 9.65 -78.11 46.61
CA GLY A 10 9.07 -78.31 45.27
C GLY A 10 8.01 -77.32 44.83
N PHE A 11 8.43 -76.10 44.46
CA PHE A 11 7.91 -75.47 43.23
C PHE A 11 8.92 -74.43 42.74
N LEU A 12 9.98 -74.95 42.14
CA LEU A 12 10.92 -74.20 41.30
C LEU A 12 10.24 -73.97 39.94
N VAL A 13 10.47 -72.80 39.36
CA VAL A 13 10.29 -72.47 37.94
C VAL A 13 8.85 -72.21 37.51
N LEU A 14 8.39 -70.97 37.62
CA LEU A 14 7.65 -70.26 36.57
C LEU A 14 7.42 -68.83 37.04
N ILE A 15 7.44 -67.87 36.11
CA ILE A 15 7.27 -66.41 36.29
C ILE A 15 8.60 -65.64 36.53
N PHE A 16 9.52 -65.74 35.58
CA PHE A 16 10.50 -64.68 35.29
C PHE A 16 10.57 -64.44 33.78
N LEU A 17 9.44 -64.08 33.16
CA LEU A 17 9.42 -63.50 31.81
C LEU A 17 8.22 -62.55 31.68
N SER A 18 8.15 -61.53 32.53
CA SER A 18 7.48 -60.29 32.11
C SER A 18 8.42 -59.58 31.15
N ALA A 19 8.27 -59.91 29.87
CA ALA A 19 8.86 -59.16 28.79
C ALA A 19 8.42 -57.70 28.94
N CYS A 20 9.35 -56.82 29.32
CA CYS A 20 9.27 -55.42 28.92
C CYS A 20 9.27 -55.44 27.40
N THR A 21 8.12 -55.20 26.78
CA THR A 21 8.08 -54.66 25.43
C THR A 21 8.91 -53.39 25.51
N LYS A 22 10.11 -53.43 24.93
CA LYS A 22 10.89 -52.23 24.70
C LYS A 22 10.01 -51.39 23.79
N ASP A 23 9.35 -50.39 24.36
CA ASP A 23 8.61 -49.40 23.59
C ASP A 23 9.57 -48.93 22.50
N VAL A 24 9.17 -49.20 21.26
CA VAL A 24 9.84 -48.61 20.11
C VAL A 24 9.57 -47.14 20.29
N ILE A 25 10.58 -46.41 20.78
CA ILE A 25 10.58 -44.96 20.75
C ILE A 25 10.42 -44.65 19.26
N GLU A 26 9.23 -44.18 18.88
CA GLU A 26 9.03 -43.57 17.58
C GLU A 26 10.18 -42.58 17.39
N PRO A 27 10.87 -42.61 16.23
CA PRO A 27 11.91 -41.61 15.97
C PRO A 27 11.28 -40.24 16.29
N LEU A 28 11.96 -39.47 17.14
CA LEU A 28 11.60 -38.07 17.34
C LEU A 28 11.35 -37.48 15.95
N PRO A 29 10.22 -36.77 15.72
CA PRO A 29 9.95 -36.18 14.42
C PRO A 29 11.20 -35.43 13.97
N GLU A 30 11.55 -35.59 12.69
CA GLU A 30 12.71 -34.91 12.11
C GLU A 30 12.73 -33.47 12.60
N GLU A 31 13.90 -33.04 13.07
CA GLU A 31 14.20 -31.67 13.50
C GLU A 31 13.44 -30.70 12.58
N ASN A 32 12.45 -29.99 13.14
CA ASN A 32 11.58 -29.11 12.36
C ASN A 32 12.45 -28.09 11.64
N SER A 33 12.72 -28.33 10.35
CA SER A 33 13.46 -27.39 9.53
C SER A 33 12.80 -26.02 9.64
N PRO A 34 13.57 -24.93 9.76
CA PRO A 34 13.01 -23.60 9.98
C PRO A 34 11.99 -23.29 8.87
N ILE A 35 10.75 -23.01 9.29
CA ILE A 35 9.62 -22.74 8.39
C ILE A 35 9.88 -21.45 7.60
N PHE A 36 10.46 -20.45 8.28
CA PHE A 36 10.84 -19.17 7.70
C PHE A 36 12.35 -19.08 7.59
N LYS A 37 12.83 -18.83 6.38
CA LYS A 37 14.26 -18.75 6.06
C LYS A 37 14.50 -17.87 4.86
N VAL A 38 15.64 -17.20 4.84
CA VAL A 38 16.15 -16.47 3.68
C VAL A 38 17.62 -16.82 3.52
N ASN A 39 18.02 -17.29 2.35
CA ASN A 39 19.41 -17.60 2.01
C ASN A 39 19.76 -16.90 0.70
N GLY A 40 20.99 -16.43 0.58
CA GLY A 40 21.39 -15.69 -0.60
C GLY A 40 22.73 -15.00 -0.45
N GLN A 41 22.89 -13.93 -1.22
CA GLN A 41 24.03 -13.04 -1.16
C GLN A 41 23.62 -11.61 -1.51
N ILE A 42 24.36 -10.65 -0.95
CA ILE A 42 24.27 -9.23 -1.31
C ILE A 42 25.67 -8.64 -1.34
N ASP A 43 26.01 -7.92 -2.41
CA ASP A 43 27.37 -7.40 -2.63
C ASP A 43 28.45 -8.52 -2.54
N GLY A 44 28.12 -9.71 -3.06
CA GLY A 44 28.97 -10.90 -3.00
C GLY A 44 29.18 -11.49 -1.60
N ASN A 45 28.59 -10.91 -0.55
CA ASN A 45 28.65 -11.44 0.81
C ASN A 45 27.48 -12.39 1.05
N ALA A 46 27.76 -13.56 1.64
CA ALA A 46 26.73 -14.53 1.97
C ALA A 46 25.74 -13.96 3.01
N PHE A 47 24.45 -14.18 2.76
CA PHE A 47 23.35 -13.79 3.63
C PHE A 47 22.55 -15.04 4.00
N SER A 48 22.32 -15.26 5.30
CA SER A 48 21.49 -16.36 5.77
C SER A 48 20.84 -15.99 7.10
N ILE A 49 19.52 -16.15 7.17
CA ILE A 49 18.73 -15.95 8.38
C ILE A 49 17.60 -16.98 8.43
N ASN A 50 17.48 -17.66 9.58
CA ASN A 50 16.48 -18.70 9.83
C ASN A 50 15.74 -18.36 11.12
N ALA A 51 14.41 -18.36 11.08
CA ALA A 51 13.63 -18.13 12.31
C ALA A 51 13.93 -19.22 13.35
N GLY A 52 14.14 -18.80 14.60
CA GLY A 52 14.52 -19.68 15.71
C GLY A 52 16.03 -19.82 15.93
N GLU A 53 16.87 -19.33 15.00
CA GLU A 53 18.33 -19.34 15.13
C GLU A 53 18.86 -17.95 15.47
N SER A 54 19.86 -17.87 16.36
CA SER A 54 20.52 -16.60 16.73
C SER A 54 19.56 -15.47 17.16
N GLY A 55 18.41 -15.84 17.72
CA GLY A 55 17.37 -14.91 18.13
C GLY A 55 16.56 -14.31 16.98
N ALA A 56 16.66 -14.86 15.77
CA ALA A 56 15.86 -14.42 14.63
C ALA A 56 14.40 -14.86 14.76
N PHE A 57 13.48 -13.98 14.38
CA PHE A 57 12.04 -14.24 14.39
C PHE A 57 11.36 -13.61 13.18
N MET A 58 10.24 -14.21 12.78
CA MET A 58 9.40 -13.72 11.70
C MET A 58 8.31 -12.81 12.29
N ASN A 59 8.22 -11.59 11.79
CA ASN A 59 7.15 -10.65 12.09
C ASN A 59 6.30 -10.40 10.84
N THR A 60 4.98 -10.32 10.99
CA THR A 60 4.05 -10.08 9.89
C THR A 60 2.98 -9.10 10.32
N SER A 61 2.56 -8.23 9.41
CA SER A 61 1.52 -7.23 9.70
C SER A 61 0.93 -6.70 8.40
N THR A 62 -0.34 -6.31 8.45
CA THR A 62 -0.88 -5.34 7.51
C THR A 62 -0.75 -3.93 8.08
N ILE A 63 -0.23 -2.98 7.29
CA ILE A 63 -0.29 -1.55 7.63
C ILE A 63 -0.98 -0.75 6.53
N THR A 64 -1.57 0.38 6.90
CA THR A 64 -2.03 1.38 5.93
C THR A 64 -1.06 2.56 5.95
N LYS A 65 -0.42 2.83 4.81
CA LYS A 65 0.46 3.99 4.61
C LYS A 65 -0.08 4.81 3.45
N ASN A 66 -0.23 6.13 3.63
CA ASN A 66 -0.78 7.04 2.61
C ASN A 66 -2.12 6.53 2.01
N ASN A 67 -2.98 5.98 2.88
CA ASN A 67 -4.26 5.34 2.53
C ASN A 67 -4.16 4.16 1.55
N VAL A 68 -3.00 3.50 1.48
CA VAL A 68 -2.80 2.25 0.74
C VAL A 68 -2.45 1.12 1.71
N LYS A 69 -3.04 -0.05 1.52
CA LYS A 69 -2.76 -1.26 2.31
C LYS A 69 -1.41 -1.82 1.88
N HIS A 70 -0.60 -2.21 2.84
CA HIS A 70 0.69 -2.87 2.64
C HIS A 70 0.74 -4.16 3.46
N PHE A 71 1.15 -5.24 2.81
CA PHE A 71 1.29 -6.56 3.38
C PHE A 71 2.77 -6.79 3.68
N ASN A 72 3.12 -6.81 4.97
CA ASN A 72 4.51 -6.82 5.40
C ASN A 72 4.89 -8.15 6.02
N GLY A 73 6.12 -8.57 5.72
CA GLY A 73 6.87 -9.51 6.53
C GLY A 73 8.27 -8.97 6.79
N SER A 74 8.83 -9.26 7.96
CA SER A 74 10.24 -9.05 8.28
C SER A 74 10.77 -10.28 9.01
N LEU A 75 11.89 -10.83 8.53
CA LEU A 75 12.68 -11.84 9.22
C LEU A 75 13.95 -11.17 9.70
N GLU A 76 14.09 -11.03 11.02
CA GLU A 76 15.15 -10.19 11.60
C GLU A 76 15.73 -10.75 12.90
N ASN A 77 16.96 -10.35 13.19
CA ASN A 77 17.60 -10.43 14.50
C ASN A 77 18.29 -9.09 14.82
N THR A 78 19.18 -9.06 15.82
CA THR A 78 19.86 -7.83 16.24
C THR A 78 20.83 -7.26 15.20
N GLN A 79 21.32 -8.05 14.25
CA GLN A 79 22.37 -7.69 13.29
C GLN A 79 21.89 -7.66 11.84
N THR A 80 20.92 -8.49 11.48
CA THR A 80 20.48 -8.72 10.12
C THR A 80 18.97 -8.72 10.00
N GLU A 81 18.47 -8.23 8.87
CA GLU A 81 17.05 -8.20 8.55
C GLU A 81 16.85 -8.39 7.05
N PHE A 82 15.78 -9.11 6.72
CA PHE A 82 15.22 -9.18 5.38
C PHE A 82 13.72 -8.90 5.48
N SER A 83 13.27 -7.81 4.87
CA SER A 83 11.86 -7.43 4.88
C SER A 83 11.31 -7.27 3.48
N ILE A 84 10.08 -7.73 3.28
CA ILE A 84 9.30 -7.54 2.06
C ILE A 84 7.98 -6.87 2.45
N SER A 85 7.64 -5.82 1.72
CA SER A 85 6.36 -5.14 1.79
C SER A 85 5.72 -5.13 0.40
N PHE A 86 4.56 -5.76 0.26
CA PHE A 86 3.78 -5.69 -0.96
C PHE A 86 2.72 -4.60 -0.82
N SER A 87 2.69 -3.65 -1.76
CA SER A 87 1.62 -2.67 -1.81
C SER A 87 0.40 -3.23 -2.54
N ASP A 88 -0.77 -2.86 -2.07
CA ASP A 88 -2.01 -3.09 -2.79
C ASP A 88 -2.02 -2.36 -4.16
N GLY A 89 -2.99 -2.68 -5.00
CA GLY A 89 -3.20 -2.03 -6.30
C GLY A 89 -4.66 -1.66 -6.50
N MET A 90 -4.97 -0.99 -7.62
CA MET A 90 -6.34 -0.60 -7.96
C MET A 90 -7.04 0.21 -6.84
N ILE A 91 -6.28 1.11 -6.22
CA ILE A 91 -6.69 1.82 -4.98
C ILE A 91 -7.84 2.83 -5.18
N ASP A 92 -8.32 2.98 -6.41
CA ASP A 92 -9.52 3.73 -6.78
C ASP A 92 -10.81 2.88 -6.82
N ILE A 93 -10.71 1.56 -6.69
CA ILE A 93 -11.84 0.63 -6.56
C ILE A 93 -12.03 0.28 -5.07
N PRO A 94 -13.08 0.79 -4.40
CA PRO A 94 -13.30 0.50 -3.00
C PRO A 94 -13.54 -0.98 -2.74
N SER A 95 -12.94 -1.49 -1.67
CA SER A 95 -13.05 -2.90 -1.27
C SER A 95 -12.55 -3.89 -2.33
N PHE A 96 -11.75 -3.45 -3.29
CA PHE A 96 -11.00 -4.38 -4.13
C PHE A 96 -10.10 -5.21 -3.20
N ASN A 97 -10.30 -6.52 -3.23
CA ASN A 97 -9.50 -7.45 -2.46
C ASN A 97 -8.71 -8.29 -3.46
N SER A 98 -7.51 -7.83 -3.83
CA SER A 98 -6.59 -8.70 -4.53
C SER A 98 -6.11 -9.75 -3.55
N ALA A 99 -6.44 -11.02 -3.79
CA ALA A 99 -5.79 -12.10 -3.09
C ALA A 99 -4.31 -12.08 -3.48
N ILE A 100 -3.47 -11.54 -2.60
CA ILE A 100 -2.03 -11.40 -2.83
C ILE A 100 -1.37 -12.77 -3.13
N GLU A 101 -1.99 -13.85 -2.68
CA GLU A 101 -1.59 -15.23 -2.94
C GLU A 101 -1.72 -15.66 -4.41
N ASP A 102 -2.53 -14.95 -5.20
CA ASP A 102 -2.78 -15.29 -6.62
C ASP A 102 -1.65 -14.80 -7.55
N PHE A 103 -0.70 -14.01 -7.04
CA PHE A 103 0.38 -13.44 -7.85
C PHE A 103 1.62 -14.36 -7.88
N GLU A 104 1.95 -14.86 -9.07
CA GLU A 104 3.19 -15.60 -9.31
C GLU A 104 4.44 -14.69 -9.35
N THR A 105 4.26 -13.41 -9.67
CA THR A 105 5.36 -12.45 -9.75
C THR A 105 4.97 -11.08 -9.21
N PHE A 106 5.91 -10.42 -8.54
CA PHE A 106 5.78 -9.03 -8.10
C PHE A 106 6.92 -8.20 -8.67
N LYS A 107 6.60 -7.03 -9.21
CA LYS A 107 7.62 -6.05 -9.62
C LYS A 107 8.21 -5.38 -8.39
N ILE A 108 9.49 -5.07 -8.40
CA ILE A 108 10.07 -4.22 -7.36
C ILE A 108 9.51 -2.79 -7.49
N ALA A 109 9.17 -2.15 -6.38
CA ALA A 109 8.65 -0.80 -6.36
C ALA A 109 9.70 0.21 -6.91
N PRO A 110 9.29 1.20 -7.72
CA PRO A 110 10.19 2.25 -8.21
C PRO A 110 10.94 2.98 -7.09
N TYR A 111 12.22 3.27 -7.33
CA TYR A 111 13.03 4.09 -6.43
C TYR A 111 13.10 5.52 -6.95
N THR A 112 12.45 6.45 -6.25
CA THR A 112 12.31 7.84 -6.71
C THR A 112 13.52 8.72 -6.40
N ASN A 113 14.49 8.24 -5.64
CA ASN A 113 15.71 8.98 -5.25
C ASN A 113 15.45 10.43 -4.77
N GLY A 114 14.35 10.65 -4.06
CA GLY A 114 13.98 11.98 -3.56
C GLY A 114 13.37 12.92 -4.62
N GLU A 115 13.05 12.45 -5.82
CA GLU A 115 12.26 13.18 -6.79
C GLU A 115 10.76 13.15 -6.43
N PRO A 116 10.04 14.27 -6.55
CA PRO A 116 8.61 14.29 -6.28
C PRO A 116 7.83 13.58 -7.39
N LEU A 117 6.83 12.79 -7.00
CA LEU A 117 5.89 12.13 -7.89
C LEU A 117 4.81 13.08 -8.42
N ALA A 118 4.52 14.16 -7.69
CA ALA A 118 3.62 15.21 -8.12
C ALA A 118 4.00 16.57 -7.51
N ILE A 119 3.87 17.63 -8.29
CA ILE A 119 4.12 19.02 -7.88
C ILE A 119 2.87 19.86 -8.17
N TYR A 120 2.42 20.61 -7.16
CA TYR A 120 1.30 21.54 -7.24
C TYR A 120 1.76 22.95 -6.86
N SER A 121 1.28 23.94 -7.59
CA SER A 121 1.64 25.35 -7.43
C SER A 121 0.54 26.24 -8.01
N SER A 122 0.59 27.54 -7.74
CA SER A 122 -0.34 28.50 -8.31
C SER A 122 -0.30 28.53 -9.85
N GLU A 123 0.87 28.27 -10.45
CA GLU A 123 1.08 28.23 -11.90
C GLU A 123 0.29 27.11 -12.59
N ASN A 124 -0.17 26.11 -11.85
CA ASN A 124 -1.01 25.04 -12.40
C ASN A 124 -2.47 25.47 -12.60
N PHE A 125 -2.89 26.62 -12.06
CA PHE A 125 -4.23 27.13 -12.24
C PHE A 125 -4.31 28.09 -13.45
N PRO A 126 -5.34 27.98 -14.29
CA PRO A 126 -5.51 28.85 -15.47
C PRO A 126 -5.78 30.32 -15.12
N ASN A 127 -6.09 30.63 -13.87
CA ASN A 127 -6.36 31.96 -13.32
C ASN A 127 -5.26 32.40 -12.33
N SER A 128 -4.04 31.86 -12.47
CA SER A 128 -2.90 32.12 -11.58
C SER A 128 -2.60 33.62 -11.35
N GLU A 129 -2.89 34.48 -12.32
CA GLU A 129 -2.68 35.92 -12.24
C GLU A 129 -3.61 36.64 -11.26
N TYR A 130 -4.72 35.98 -10.85
CA TYR A 130 -5.66 36.50 -9.86
C TYR A 130 -5.40 35.96 -8.45
N ILE A 131 -4.49 35.00 -8.29
CA ILE A 131 -4.13 34.39 -7.01
C ILE A 131 -3.12 35.29 -6.30
N TYR A 132 -3.48 35.78 -5.11
CA TYR A 132 -2.58 36.55 -4.24
C TYR A 132 -1.78 35.63 -3.30
N ASP A 133 -2.44 34.65 -2.69
CA ASP A 133 -1.83 33.68 -1.79
C ASP A 133 -2.45 32.29 -1.97
N LEU A 134 -1.68 31.25 -1.65
CA LEU A 134 -2.06 29.85 -1.81
C LEU A 134 -1.45 29.01 -0.68
N GLU A 135 -2.32 28.35 0.07
CA GLU A 135 -1.97 27.36 1.08
C GLU A 135 -2.48 25.98 0.63
N TRP A 136 -1.61 24.98 0.78
CA TRP A 136 -1.95 23.59 0.49
C TRP A 136 -2.17 22.81 1.78
N SER A 137 -3.06 21.83 1.77
CA SER A 137 -3.11 20.79 2.80
C SER A 137 -3.23 19.39 2.20
N ILE A 138 -2.68 18.41 2.90
CA ILE A 138 -2.80 16.99 2.58
C ILE A 138 -3.47 16.30 3.76
N ASN A 139 -4.59 15.62 3.53
CA ASN A 139 -5.35 14.90 4.55
C ASN A 139 -5.67 15.78 5.78
N GLY A 140 -5.92 17.07 5.55
CA GLY A 140 -6.20 18.08 6.59
C GLY A 140 -4.96 18.72 7.23
N GLU A 141 -3.75 18.28 6.91
CA GLU A 141 -2.51 18.87 7.43
C GLU A 141 -1.94 19.92 6.47
N VAL A 142 -1.84 21.17 6.95
CA VAL A 142 -1.29 22.30 6.19
C VAL A 142 0.19 22.05 5.86
N GLN A 143 0.53 22.29 4.60
CA GLN A 143 1.87 22.10 4.06
C GLN A 143 2.60 23.44 3.97
N PRO A 144 3.91 23.48 4.23
CA PRO A 144 4.66 24.71 4.21
C PRO A 144 4.86 25.24 2.78
N GLY A 145 4.56 26.53 2.58
CA GLY A 145 4.81 27.24 1.32
C GLY A 145 3.68 27.11 0.30
N ASN A 146 3.87 27.75 -0.86
CA ASN A 146 2.90 27.83 -1.95
C ASN A 146 3.09 26.75 -3.03
N VAL A 147 4.12 25.90 -2.89
CA VAL A 147 4.41 24.77 -3.77
C VAL A 147 4.35 23.49 -2.95
N LEU A 148 3.40 22.62 -3.27
CA LEU A 148 3.26 21.30 -2.70
C LEU A 148 4.03 20.27 -3.53
N LYS A 149 4.79 19.41 -2.86
CA LYS A 149 5.51 18.29 -3.48
C LYS A 149 5.13 16.99 -2.76
N ILE A 150 4.70 15.99 -3.52
CA ILE A 150 4.37 14.66 -3.00
C ILE A 150 5.47 13.71 -3.43
N TYR A 151 6.23 13.18 -2.47
CA TYR A 151 7.39 12.30 -2.73
C TYR A 151 7.06 10.82 -2.62
N GLU A 152 6.02 10.47 -1.86
CA GLU A 152 5.60 9.10 -1.63
C GLU A 152 4.31 8.78 -2.39
N PRO A 153 4.18 7.55 -2.92
CA PRO A 153 2.96 7.14 -3.59
C PRO A 153 1.83 6.98 -2.57
N GLY A 154 0.59 7.10 -3.05
CA GLY A 154 -0.59 6.87 -2.23
C GLY A 154 -1.84 7.58 -2.73
N LYS A 155 -2.85 7.57 -1.86
CA LYS A 155 -4.15 8.21 -2.06
C LYS A 155 -4.34 9.31 -1.03
N PHE A 156 -4.59 10.53 -1.49
CA PHE A 156 -4.56 11.74 -0.67
C PHE A 156 -5.83 12.57 -0.89
N GLU A 157 -6.33 13.23 0.16
CA GLU A 157 -7.21 14.39 -0.01
C GLU A 157 -6.33 15.64 -0.01
N VAL A 158 -6.21 16.30 -1.17
CA VAL A 158 -5.41 17.50 -1.34
C VAL A 158 -6.35 18.69 -1.44
N CYS A 159 -6.14 19.72 -0.61
CA CYS A 159 -6.92 20.95 -0.67
C CYS A 159 -6.05 22.15 -1.05
N ALA A 160 -6.58 23.02 -1.90
CA ALA A 160 -6.03 24.33 -2.20
C ALA A 160 -6.89 25.41 -1.53
N SER A 161 -6.31 26.19 -0.63
CA SER A 161 -6.91 27.38 -0.02
C SER A 161 -6.28 28.62 -0.65
N ILE A 162 -7.07 29.37 -1.41
CA ILE A 162 -6.61 30.51 -2.21
C ILE A 162 -7.19 31.81 -1.69
N ILE A 163 -6.35 32.82 -1.56
CA ILE A 163 -6.74 34.22 -1.41
C ILE A 163 -6.51 34.90 -2.76
N TYR A 164 -7.54 35.53 -3.32
CA TYR A 164 -7.45 36.25 -4.58
C TYR A 164 -7.02 37.70 -4.38
N THR A 165 -6.58 38.36 -5.45
CA THR A 165 -6.12 39.77 -5.44
C THR A 165 -7.17 40.78 -5.00
N ASP A 166 -8.47 40.44 -5.08
CA ASP A 166 -9.57 41.26 -4.58
C ASP A 166 -9.94 40.95 -3.11
N GLY A 167 -9.20 40.07 -2.45
CA GLY A 167 -9.41 39.65 -1.07
C GLY A 167 -10.47 38.57 -0.88
N THR A 168 -11.09 38.07 -1.96
CA THR A 168 -11.99 36.90 -1.84
C THR A 168 -11.18 35.64 -1.55
N GLU A 169 -11.82 34.66 -0.91
CA GLU A 169 -11.21 33.38 -0.55
C GLU A 169 -11.96 32.24 -1.22
N GLY A 170 -11.24 31.20 -1.62
CA GLY A 170 -11.80 29.99 -2.20
C GLY A 170 -11.04 28.75 -1.75
N VAL A 171 -11.77 27.65 -1.51
CA VAL A 171 -11.19 26.37 -1.12
C VAL A 171 -11.79 25.26 -1.97
N ALA A 172 -10.96 24.37 -2.48
CA ALA A 172 -11.41 23.11 -3.10
C ALA A 172 -10.50 21.95 -2.71
N CYS A 173 -11.10 20.80 -2.42
CA CYS A 173 -10.44 19.56 -2.00
C CYS A 173 -10.70 18.43 -3.00
N ASN A 174 -9.64 17.89 -3.59
CA ASN A 174 -9.73 16.78 -4.53
C ASN A 174 -9.08 15.53 -3.96
N GLU A 175 -9.69 14.37 -4.23
CA GLU A 175 -9.04 13.10 -4.04
C GLU A 175 -8.01 12.88 -5.16
N VAL A 176 -6.77 12.63 -4.78
CA VAL A 176 -5.61 12.51 -5.68
C VAL A 176 -4.93 11.15 -5.45
N ILE A 177 -4.58 10.47 -6.54
CA ILE A 177 -3.87 9.18 -6.53
C ILE A 177 -2.53 9.34 -7.24
N VAL A 178 -1.44 9.32 -6.47
CA VAL A 178 -0.08 9.57 -6.93
C VAL A 178 0.73 8.29 -6.87
N GLY A 179 1.47 7.97 -7.94
CA GLY A 179 2.33 6.79 -8.00
C GLY A 179 1.61 5.45 -8.18
N TYR A 180 0.32 5.47 -8.48
CA TYR A 180 -0.50 4.29 -8.82
C TYR A 180 -1.19 4.49 -10.16
N GLN A 181 -1.56 3.39 -10.81
CA GLN A 181 -2.38 3.39 -12.00
C GLN A 181 -3.81 3.73 -11.62
N LYS A 182 -4.42 4.60 -12.42
CA LYS A 182 -5.83 4.95 -12.30
C LYS A 182 -6.61 4.12 -13.29
N ASN A 183 -7.73 3.56 -12.85
CA ASN A 183 -8.65 2.82 -13.70
C ASN A 183 -9.61 3.79 -14.43
N VAL A 184 -9.80 5.00 -13.91
CA VAL A 184 -10.62 6.04 -14.54
C VAL A 184 -9.96 7.41 -14.48
N HIS A 185 -10.12 8.18 -15.56
CA HIS A 185 -9.81 9.59 -15.62
C HIS A 185 -11.09 10.40 -15.83
N SER A 186 -11.30 11.39 -14.97
CA SER A 186 -12.39 12.36 -15.10
C SER A 186 -11.94 13.70 -14.52
N VAL A 187 -12.43 14.79 -15.11
CA VAL A 187 -12.14 16.16 -14.68
C VAL A 187 -13.44 16.92 -14.51
N LEU A 188 -13.67 17.47 -13.31
CA LEU A 188 -14.83 18.31 -13.05
C LEU A 188 -14.58 19.73 -13.57
N ARG A 189 -15.43 20.16 -14.51
CA ARG A 189 -15.40 21.51 -15.10
C ARG A 189 -16.69 22.26 -14.80
N HIS A 190 -16.65 23.57 -14.99
CA HIS A 190 -17.83 24.41 -14.87
C HIS A 190 -17.86 25.54 -15.90
N ILE A 191 -19.08 26.06 -16.13
CA ILE A 191 -19.37 27.27 -16.89
C ILE A 191 -20.37 28.09 -16.09
N ILE A 192 -20.14 29.39 -15.93
CA ILE A 192 -21.11 30.34 -15.36
C ILE A 192 -21.93 30.94 -16.52
N THR A 193 -23.25 30.83 -16.45
CA THR A 193 -24.16 31.39 -17.46
C THR A 193 -24.44 32.87 -17.22
N GLN A 194 -25.03 33.56 -18.20
CA GLN A 194 -25.42 34.96 -18.08
C GLN A 194 -26.38 35.23 -16.91
N ASP A 195 -27.18 34.23 -16.56
CA ASP A 195 -28.15 34.28 -15.46
C ASP A 195 -27.51 33.97 -14.09
N LEU A 196 -26.18 33.89 -14.01
CA LEU A 196 -25.39 33.51 -12.83
C LEU A 196 -25.65 32.09 -12.32
N ASN A 197 -26.20 31.21 -13.16
CA ASN A 197 -26.26 29.78 -12.87
C ASN A 197 -24.95 29.10 -13.28
N THR A 198 -24.61 27.99 -12.65
CA THR A 198 -23.44 27.18 -13.01
C THR A 198 -23.88 25.91 -13.69
N ILE A 199 -23.21 25.58 -14.80
CA ILE A 199 -23.29 24.29 -15.45
C ILE A 199 -22.00 23.55 -15.10
N ALA A 200 -22.11 22.51 -14.29
CA ALA A 200 -21.04 21.58 -13.96
C ALA A 200 -21.08 20.40 -14.93
N TYR A 201 -19.93 19.91 -15.34
CA TYR A 201 -19.85 18.71 -16.16
C TYR A 201 -18.53 17.96 -15.98
N LEU A 202 -18.57 16.65 -16.18
CA LEU A 202 -17.37 15.81 -16.23
C LEU A 202 -16.85 15.74 -17.67
N ASP A 203 -15.58 16.03 -17.85
CA ASP A 203 -14.94 15.99 -19.16
C ASP A 203 -14.55 14.54 -19.53
N SER A 204 -15.28 13.98 -20.50
CA SER A 204 -14.97 12.78 -21.27
C SER A 204 -14.40 11.61 -20.45
N PRO A 205 -15.15 11.04 -19.49
CA PRO A 205 -14.67 9.89 -18.74
C PRO A 205 -14.38 8.72 -19.68
N ASN A 206 -13.28 8.01 -19.44
CA ASN A 206 -12.91 6.82 -20.22
C ASN A 206 -13.74 5.58 -19.88
N GLU A 207 -14.56 5.65 -18.83
CA GLU A 207 -15.44 4.59 -18.36
C GLU A 207 -16.86 5.11 -18.13
N PRO A 208 -17.91 4.31 -18.35
CA PRO A 208 -19.29 4.71 -18.12
C PRO A 208 -19.56 5.04 -16.65
N ILE A 209 -20.40 6.06 -16.42
CA ILE A 209 -20.81 6.49 -15.09
C ILE A 209 -22.04 5.71 -14.64
N ALA A 210 -21.95 5.05 -13.48
CA ALA A 210 -23.09 4.42 -12.83
C ALA A 210 -23.94 5.45 -12.08
N SER A 211 -23.31 6.33 -11.30
CA SER A 211 -23.99 7.40 -10.57
C SER A 211 -23.07 8.56 -10.20
N ILE A 212 -23.65 9.75 -10.07
CA ILE A 212 -23.02 10.97 -9.55
C ILE A 212 -23.94 11.55 -8.48
N ASP A 213 -23.41 11.71 -7.28
CA ASP A 213 -23.98 12.63 -6.31
C ASP A 213 -23.33 13.99 -6.49
N TRP A 214 -24.13 14.99 -6.88
CA TRP A 214 -23.72 16.37 -6.97
C TRP A 214 -23.84 17.03 -5.59
N LEU A 215 -22.83 17.78 -5.20
CA LEU A 215 -22.76 18.41 -3.88
C LEU A 215 -22.58 19.92 -4.00
N ILE A 216 -23.24 20.66 -3.10
CA ILE A 216 -22.94 22.07 -2.84
C ILE A 216 -22.62 22.21 -1.37
N ASN A 217 -21.41 22.72 -1.06
CA ASN A 217 -20.92 22.86 0.32
C ASN A 217 -21.12 21.56 1.12
N ASP A 218 -20.62 20.44 0.59
CA ASP A 218 -20.70 19.08 1.14
C ASP A 218 -22.12 18.49 1.27
N SER A 219 -23.15 19.22 0.87
CA SER A 219 -24.54 18.73 0.90
C SER A 219 -24.94 18.18 -0.45
N VAL A 220 -25.37 16.92 -0.50
CA VAL A 220 -25.91 16.30 -1.72
C VAL A 220 -27.18 17.04 -2.14
N ILE A 221 -27.18 17.56 -3.35
CA ILE A 221 -28.27 18.35 -3.94
C ILE A 221 -29.01 17.61 -5.06
N ALA A 222 -28.33 16.66 -5.72
CA ALA A 222 -28.91 15.83 -6.77
C ALA A 222 -28.11 14.53 -6.92
N THR A 223 -28.80 13.46 -7.28
CA THR A 223 -28.19 12.19 -7.70
C THR A 223 -28.62 11.91 -9.14
N SER A 224 -27.68 11.61 -10.02
CA SER A 224 -27.96 11.38 -11.45
C SER A 224 -26.90 10.49 -12.09
N SER A 225 -27.22 9.85 -13.21
CA SER A 225 -26.21 9.22 -14.10
C SER A 225 -25.74 10.16 -15.23
N SER A 226 -26.20 11.42 -15.24
CA SER A 226 -25.83 12.41 -16.24
C SER A 226 -24.52 13.08 -15.86
N GLU A 227 -23.56 13.10 -16.79
CA GLU A 227 -22.29 13.84 -16.67
C GLU A 227 -22.47 15.34 -16.45
N ASN A 228 -23.65 15.89 -16.75
CA ASN A 228 -23.97 17.30 -16.64
C ASN A 228 -24.93 17.57 -15.49
N TYR A 229 -24.66 18.64 -14.76
CA TYR A 229 -25.55 19.23 -13.77
C TYR A 229 -25.65 20.73 -13.97
N LYS A 230 -26.87 21.27 -13.94
CA LYS A 230 -27.11 22.71 -13.99
C LYS A 230 -27.71 23.14 -12.66
N THR A 231 -27.07 24.11 -12.00
CA THR A 231 -27.62 24.70 -10.79
C THR A 231 -28.92 25.42 -11.11
N GLY A 232 -29.89 25.30 -10.22
CA GLY A 232 -30.98 26.28 -10.15
C GLY A 232 -30.46 27.61 -9.61
N TYR A 233 -31.38 28.53 -9.32
CA TYR A 233 -31.06 29.75 -8.58
C TYR A 233 -30.63 29.37 -7.15
N LEU A 234 -29.31 29.33 -6.94
CA LEU A 234 -28.69 29.22 -5.62
C LEU A 234 -28.54 30.65 -5.14
N ASN A 235 -29.13 31.02 -4.01
CA ASN A 235 -28.95 32.36 -3.45
C ASN A 235 -27.55 32.51 -2.82
N LEU A 236 -26.50 32.16 -3.58
CA LEU A 236 -25.10 32.04 -3.19
C LEU A 236 -24.23 32.63 -4.31
N ASN A 237 -23.31 33.50 -3.91
CA ASN A 237 -22.34 34.13 -4.83
C ASN A 237 -21.05 33.32 -4.95
N ALA A 238 -20.74 32.50 -3.95
CA ALA A 238 -19.58 31.63 -3.93
C ALA A 238 -19.91 30.34 -3.17
N TYR A 239 -19.44 29.20 -3.68
CA TYR A 239 -19.68 27.90 -3.08
C TYR A 239 -18.70 26.84 -3.60
N ARG A 240 -18.56 25.76 -2.83
CA ARG A 240 -17.90 24.52 -3.28
C ARG A 240 -18.90 23.67 -4.04
N LEU A 241 -18.52 23.24 -5.22
CA LEU A 241 -19.30 22.35 -6.07
C LEU A 241 -18.53 21.04 -6.17
N GLY A 242 -19.11 19.98 -5.64
CA GLY A 242 -18.52 18.64 -5.59
C GLY A 242 -19.26 17.62 -6.44
N ALA A 243 -18.57 16.54 -6.78
CA ALA A 243 -19.13 15.35 -7.39
C ALA A 243 -18.51 14.10 -6.74
N ASN A 244 -19.35 13.24 -6.16
CA ASN A 244 -18.98 11.88 -5.81
C ASN A 244 -19.43 10.97 -6.95
N ILE A 245 -18.47 10.37 -7.66
CA ILE A 245 -18.70 9.67 -8.92
C ILE A 245 -18.42 8.19 -8.71
N THR A 246 -19.40 7.35 -9.05
CA THR A 246 -19.29 5.89 -9.13
C THR A 246 -19.34 5.48 -10.59
N PHE A 247 -18.32 4.78 -11.06
CA PHE A 247 -18.24 4.25 -12.42
C PHE A 247 -18.76 2.80 -12.49
N GLU A 248 -19.16 2.34 -13.66
CA GLU A 248 -19.68 0.98 -13.86
C GLU A 248 -18.65 -0.12 -13.56
N ASN A 249 -17.35 0.21 -13.68
CA ASN A 249 -16.25 -0.69 -13.29
C ASN A 249 -15.97 -0.73 -11.77
N GLY A 250 -16.76 -0.02 -10.97
CA GLY A 250 -16.65 0.01 -9.50
C GLY A 250 -15.70 1.06 -8.95
N VAL A 251 -15.02 1.85 -9.80
CA VAL A 251 -14.18 2.97 -9.34
C VAL A 251 -15.05 4.05 -8.70
N ASN A 252 -14.56 4.59 -7.57
CA ASN A 252 -15.16 5.75 -6.92
C ASN A 252 -14.16 6.90 -6.85
N ARG A 253 -14.55 8.09 -7.33
CA ARG A 253 -13.74 9.32 -7.22
C ARG A 253 -14.55 10.47 -6.63
N LYS A 254 -13.89 11.29 -5.80
CA LYS A 254 -14.42 12.57 -5.28
C LYS A 254 -13.70 13.72 -5.95
N LYS A 255 -14.45 14.61 -6.59
CA LYS A 255 -13.95 15.83 -7.24
C LYS A 255 -14.62 17.06 -6.64
N GLU A 256 -13.88 18.16 -6.53
CA GLU A 256 -14.42 19.43 -6.03
C GLU A 256 -13.76 20.61 -6.74
N ILE A 257 -14.58 21.64 -6.97
CA ILE A 257 -14.16 22.94 -7.45
C ILE A 257 -14.77 24.04 -6.57
N PHE A 258 -14.15 25.21 -6.55
CA PHE A 258 -14.72 26.41 -5.97
C PHE A 258 -15.22 27.32 -7.09
N VAL A 259 -16.47 27.77 -6.98
CA VAL A 259 -17.12 28.63 -7.97
C VAL A 259 -17.49 29.96 -7.32
N ASN A 260 -17.12 31.07 -7.96
CA ASN A 260 -17.58 32.42 -7.62
C ASN A 260 -18.35 33.01 -8.81
N THR A 261 -19.66 33.17 -8.66
CA THR A 261 -20.54 33.63 -9.73
C THR A 261 -20.44 35.14 -9.98
N LEU A 262 -19.97 35.93 -9.01
CA LEU A 262 -19.78 37.37 -9.17
C LEU A 262 -18.41 37.75 -9.75
N SER A 263 -17.40 36.92 -9.48
CA SER A 263 -16.05 37.07 -10.02
C SER A 263 -15.62 35.76 -10.71
N PRO A 264 -15.99 35.55 -11.99
CA PRO A 264 -15.73 34.29 -12.71
C PRO A 264 -14.25 33.91 -12.84
N ASN A 265 -13.34 34.85 -12.61
CA ASN A 265 -11.89 34.60 -12.58
C ASN A 265 -11.40 34.08 -11.22
N ASN A 266 -12.22 34.14 -10.17
CA ASN A 266 -11.87 33.72 -8.82
C ASN A 266 -12.46 32.33 -8.55
N PHE A 267 -11.89 31.32 -9.18
CA PHE A 267 -12.31 29.93 -9.04
C PHE A 267 -11.12 29.02 -8.73
N VAL A 268 -11.40 27.89 -8.08
CA VAL A 268 -10.42 26.81 -7.92
C VAL A 268 -10.90 25.65 -8.78
N GLY A 269 -10.19 25.36 -9.85
CA GLY A 269 -10.51 24.26 -10.77
C GLY A 269 -10.13 22.90 -10.20
N ASP A 270 -10.58 21.83 -10.86
CA ASP A 270 -10.17 20.46 -10.53
C ASP A 270 -8.69 20.26 -10.89
N PHE A 271 -7.86 20.22 -9.86
CA PHE A 271 -6.41 20.05 -9.98
C PHE A 271 -5.97 18.58 -9.83
N SER A 272 -6.89 17.63 -9.70
CA SER A 272 -6.55 16.20 -9.63
C SER A 272 -5.89 15.68 -10.90
N VAL A 273 -6.00 16.39 -12.02
CA VAL A 273 -5.28 16.09 -13.28
C VAL A 273 -3.76 16.00 -13.11
N LEU A 274 -3.22 16.70 -12.11
CA LEU A 274 -1.79 16.73 -11.78
C LEU A 274 -1.30 15.42 -11.15
N GLU A 275 -2.20 14.52 -10.77
CA GLU A 275 -1.89 13.17 -10.29
C GLU A 275 -1.24 12.27 -11.37
N ASN A 276 -1.22 12.73 -12.64
CA ASN A 276 -0.63 12.04 -13.79
C ASN A 276 0.79 12.49 -14.15
N GLN A 277 1.45 13.29 -13.31
CA GLN A 277 2.82 13.76 -13.57
C GLN A 277 3.85 12.62 -13.49
N SER A 278 3.64 11.64 -12.62
CA SER A 278 4.51 10.45 -12.49
C SER A 278 4.15 9.37 -13.51
N THR A 279 5.17 8.81 -14.15
CA THR A 279 5.08 7.57 -14.96
C THR A 279 5.32 6.31 -14.13
N GLU A 280 5.75 6.46 -12.89
CA GLU A 280 5.99 5.35 -11.96
C GLU A 280 4.68 4.87 -11.34
N HIS A 281 4.50 3.55 -11.32
CA HIS A 281 3.32 2.87 -10.79
C HIS A 281 3.71 1.79 -9.79
N TRP A 282 3.08 1.81 -8.61
CA TRP A 282 3.36 0.94 -7.48
C TRP A 282 2.29 -0.16 -7.30
N ASP A 283 1.33 -0.29 -8.21
CA ASP A 283 0.29 -1.31 -8.16
C ASP A 283 0.90 -2.71 -8.05
N HIS A 284 0.53 -3.42 -6.98
CA HIS A 284 1.00 -4.78 -6.70
C HIS A 284 2.54 -4.91 -6.80
N SER A 285 3.25 -3.88 -6.34
CA SER A 285 4.71 -3.84 -6.30
C SER A 285 5.26 -4.23 -4.93
N ALA A 286 6.52 -4.64 -4.89
CA ALA A 286 7.21 -5.05 -3.68
C ALA A 286 8.35 -4.10 -3.34
N THR A 287 8.40 -3.62 -2.11
CA THR A 287 9.61 -3.02 -1.53
C THR A 287 10.35 -4.11 -0.76
N VAL A 288 11.66 -4.25 -1.02
CA VAL A 288 12.52 -5.18 -0.29
C VAL A 288 13.65 -4.41 0.35
N ILE A 289 13.82 -4.58 1.66
CA ILE A 289 14.92 -3.99 2.43
C ILE A 289 15.74 -5.12 3.04
N VAL A 290 17.06 -5.01 2.92
CA VAL A 290 18.02 -5.93 3.52
C VAL A 290 18.95 -5.13 4.42
N ARG A 291 19.03 -5.50 5.69
CA ARG A 291 20.02 -4.97 6.62
C ARG A 291 21.08 -6.03 6.86
N HIS A 292 22.32 -5.72 6.53
CA HIS A 292 23.44 -6.65 6.70
C HIS A 292 24.73 -5.88 7.00
N ASN A 293 25.48 -6.32 8.01
CA ASN A 293 26.72 -5.67 8.46
C ASN A 293 26.55 -4.15 8.73
N GLN A 294 25.46 -3.78 9.40
CA GLN A 294 25.09 -2.39 9.73
C GLN A 294 24.79 -1.48 8.53
N ARG A 295 24.75 -2.03 7.32
CA ARG A 295 24.31 -1.34 6.11
C ARG A 295 22.88 -1.72 5.77
N GLU A 296 22.17 -0.77 5.17
CA GLU A 296 20.80 -0.95 4.69
C GLU A 296 20.78 -0.84 3.16
N TYR A 297 20.20 -1.85 2.54
CA TYR A 297 20.09 -1.98 1.11
C TYR A 297 18.63 -2.01 0.72
N ARG A 298 18.27 -1.31 -0.35
CA ARG A 298 16.92 -1.31 -0.91
C ARG A 298 16.93 -1.87 -2.32
N ALA A 299 16.05 -2.82 -2.61
CA ALA A 299 15.88 -3.32 -3.97
C ALA A 299 15.43 -2.19 -4.90
N ILE A 300 16.01 -2.14 -6.10
CA ILE A 300 15.68 -1.16 -7.13
C ILE A 300 15.40 -1.83 -8.47
N GLN A 301 14.60 -1.17 -9.31
CA GLN A 301 14.53 -1.53 -10.72
C GLN A 301 15.78 -0.97 -11.43
N ASN A 302 16.54 -1.81 -12.13
CA ASN A 302 17.73 -1.38 -12.87
C ASN A 302 17.64 -1.82 -14.34
N GLY A 303 17.44 -0.86 -15.25
CA GLY A 303 17.45 -1.08 -16.70
C GLY A 303 16.21 -1.80 -17.25
N SER A 304 16.39 -2.52 -18.37
CA SER A 304 15.30 -3.16 -19.14
C SER A 304 14.91 -4.55 -18.64
N ASN A 305 15.66 -5.13 -17.69
CA ASN A 305 15.28 -6.38 -17.05
C ASN A 305 14.41 -6.04 -15.84
N SER A 306 13.14 -6.45 -15.88
CA SER A 306 12.22 -6.25 -14.76
C SER A 306 12.76 -6.96 -13.53
N ALA A 307 13.23 -6.19 -12.53
CA ALA A 307 13.48 -6.69 -11.20
C ALA A 307 12.16 -7.24 -10.64
N VAL A 308 12.08 -8.56 -10.49
CA VAL A 308 10.87 -9.27 -10.06
C VAL A 308 11.18 -10.23 -8.92
N ILE A 309 10.23 -10.34 -8.00
CA ILE A 309 10.12 -11.45 -7.08
C ILE A 309 9.30 -12.53 -7.78
N THR A 310 9.79 -13.76 -7.80
CA THR A 310 9.05 -14.92 -8.33
C THR A 310 8.58 -15.78 -7.17
N ILE A 311 7.28 -16.02 -7.09
CA ILE A 311 6.65 -16.89 -6.10
C ILE A 311 6.46 -18.27 -6.74
N ASN A 312 7.08 -19.27 -6.15
CA ASN A 312 7.04 -20.65 -6.62
C ASN A 312 5.93 -21.45 -5.94
N ASP A 313 5.58 -21.09 -4.70
CA ASP A 313 4.63 -21.81 -3.86
C ASP A 313 4.09 -20.90 -2.75
N VAL A 314 2.83 -21.10 -2.37
CA VAL A 314 2.15 -20.37 -1.28
C VAL A 314 1.42 -21.38 -0.40
N ASP A 315 1.84 -21.47 0.87
CA ASP A 315 1.17 -22.31 1.87
C ASP A 315 0.42 -21.46 2.89
N SER A 316 -0.73 -21.94 3.35
CA SER A 316 -1.42 -21.34 4.50
C SER A 316 -0.65 -21.63 5.80
N PHE A 317 -0.54 -20.61 6.66
CA PHE A 317 -0.01 -20.73 8.02
C PHE A 317 -1.06 -20.38 9.08
N ASN A 318 -0.68 -20.37 10.35
CA ASN A 318 -1.55 -19.90 11.44
C ASN A 318 -1.71 -18.38 11.42
N ASN A 319 -2.68 -17.87 12.18
CA ASN A 319 -2.88 -16.44 12.33
C ASN A 319 -1.72 -15.80 13.12
N ASN A 320 -1.41 -14.53 12.81
CA ASN A 320 -0.46 -13.74 13.59
C ASN A 320 -1.06 -13.28 14.94
N SER A 321 -0.29 -12.56 15.75
CA SER A 321 -0.74 -12.04 17.06
C SER A 321 -1.92 -11.06 16.98
N SER A 322 -2.15 -10.46 15.81
CA SER A 322 -3.27 -9.56 15.52
C SER A 322 -4.52 -10.32 15.04
N GLY A 323 -4.43 -11.63 14.86
CA GLY A 323 -5.52 -12.48 14.37
C GLY A 323 -5.64 -12.54 12.85
N GLU A 324 -4.71 -11.92 12.11
CA GLU A 324 -4.68 -11.94 10.64
C GLU A 324 -4.16 -13.28 10.11
N GLN A 325 -4.70 -13.74 8.99
CA GLN A 325 -4.23 -14.95 8.32
C GLN A 325 -2.81 -14.70 7.77
N VAL A 326 -1.90 -15.64 8.00
CA VAL A 326 -0.55 -15.59 7.44
C VAL A 326 -0.40 -16.67 6.39
N SER A 327 0.30 -16.36 5.31
CA SER A 327 0.73 -17.34 4.32
C SER A 327 2.24 -17.32 4.14
N ILE A 328 2.80 -18.47 3.79
CA ILE A 328 4.22 -18.70 3.57
C ILE A 328 4.47 -18.63 2.08
N PHE A 329 5.12 -17.56 1.67
CA PHE A 329 5.55 -17.36 0.29
C PHE A 329 6.93 -17.99 0.13
N LYS A 330 7.05 -18.95 -0.79
CA LYS A 330 8.35 -19.52 -1.18
C LYS A 330 8.72 -19.00 -2.54
N GLY A 331 9.89 -18.39 -2.67
CA GLY A 331 10.22 -17.68 -3.88
C GLY A 331 11.69 -17.35 -4.02
N THR A 332 11.98 -16.63 -5.10
CA THR A 332 13.31 -16.14 -5.43
C THR A 332 13.26 -14.66 -5.77
N LEU A 333 14.35 -13.96 -5.46
CA LEU A 333 14.56 -12.56 -5.81
C LEU A 333 15.96 -12.42 -6.39
N ASN A 334 16.05 -11.95 -7.62
CA ASN A 334 17.31 -11.58 -8.25
C ASN A 334 17.17 -10.17 -8.80
N CYS A 335 17.80 -9.19 -8.14
CA CYS A 335 17.74 -7.79 -8.54
C CYS A 335 18.93 -6.98 -8.03
N SER A 336 19.06 -5.76 -8.56
CA SER A 336 19.99 -4.79 -8.02
C SER A 336 19.44 -4.14 -6.75
N PHE A 337 20.33 -3.82 -5.83
CA PHE A 337 20.06 -3.08 -4.61
C PHE A 337 20.90 -1.80 -4.60
N ILE A 338 20.36 -0.74 -4.00
CA ILE A 338 21.13 0.45 -3.65
C ILE A 338 21.49 0.41 -2.17
N ASP A 339 22.76 0.58 -1.85
CA ASP A 339 23.23 0.87 -0.49
C ASP A 339 22.81 2.30 -0.14
N LEU A 340 21.98 2.46 0.89
CA LEU A 340 21.41 3.76 1.23
C LEU A 340 22.43 4.72 1.84
N GLU A 341 23.55 4.23 2.38
CA GLU A 341 24.62 5.06 2.93
C GLU A 341 25.58 5.52 1.83
N THR A 342 26.05 4.59 0.98
CA THR A 342 27.08 4.87 -0.03
C THR A 342 26.51 5.28 -1.39
N GLN A 343 25.23 5.00 -1.64
CA GLN A 343 24.55 5.14 -2.94
C GLN A 343 25.14 4.21 -4.04
N GLU A 344 25.95 3.22 -3.66
CA GLU A 344 26.47 2.22 -4.58
C GLU A 344 25.38 1.20 -4.94
N ILE A 345 25.35 0.80 -6.22
CA ILE A 345 24.45 -0.25 -6.71
C ILE A 345 25.20 -1.58 -6.67
N VAL A 346 24.60 -2.57 -6.00
CA VAL A 346 25.14 -3.92 -5.83
C VAL A 346 24.12 -4.96 -6.29
N ASP A 347 24.58 -6.16 -6.61
CA ASP A 347 23.68 -7.28 -6.95
C ASP A 347 23.25 -8.03 -5.69
N GLY A 348 22.01 -8.52 -5.69
CA GLY A 348 21.47 -9.39 -4.65
C GLY A 348 20.67 -10.55 -5.24
N GLU A 349 20.87 -11.72 -4.64
CA GLU A 349 20.19 -12.96 -5.02
C GLU A 349 19.74 -13.69 -3.76
N PHE A 350 18.45 -13.99 -3.66
CA PHE A 350 17.84 -14.59 -2.49
C PHE A 350 16.85 -15.69 -2.87
N GLU A 351 16.87 -16.77 -2.11
CA GLU A 351 15.80 -17.76 -2.00
C GLU A 351 15.16 -17.61 -0.62
N PHE A 352 13.83 -17.57 -0.57
CA PHE A 352 13.12 -17.33 0.68
C PHE A 352 11.92 -18.26 0.86
N SER A 353 11.61 -18.51 2.13
CA SER A 353 10.34 -19.02 2.65
C SER A 353 9.92 -18.02 3.72
N PHE A 354 8.91 -17.20 3.44
CA PHE A 354 8.68 -15.93 4.13
C PHE A 354 7.20 -15.72 4.46
N GLY A 355 6.91 -15.25 5.67
CA GLY A 355 5.53 -15.02 6.11
C GLY A 355 4.97 -13.69 5.63
N ILE A 356 3.72 -13.65 5.17
CA ILE A 356 2.99 -12.42 4.83
C ILE A 356 1.58 -12.51 5.41
N ALA A 357 1.19 -11.51 6.20
CA ALA A 357 -0.18 -11.37 6.70
C ALA A 357 -1.07 -10.67 5.66
N HIS A 358 -2.34 -11.05 5.54
CA HIS A 358 -3.28 -10.44 4.59
C HIS A 358 -4.74 -10.33 5.04
#